data_AF-Q2TF22-F1
#
_entry.id   AF-Q2TF22-F1
#
_cell.length_a   1.000
_cell.length_b   1.000
_cell.length_c   1.000
_cell.angle_alpha   90.00
_cell.angle_beta   90.00
_cell.angle_gamma   90.00
#
_symmetry.space_group_name_H-M   'P 1'
#
loop_
_entity.id
_entity.type
_entity.pdbx_description
1 polymer ?
#
loop_
_entity_poly.entity_id
_entity_poly.type
_entity_poly.pdbx_seq_one_letter_code
_entity_poly.pdbx_strand_id
1 'polypeptide(L)'
;GAECGEEVHESLRLTFHDAIGFSPTKGGGGADGSIITFDGIETPFHANGGIDDIVGVQKPFVAAHNITAGDFIQFAGAVGLSNCPGAPRLNFLLGRPAAKAASPNGLIPEPFDTVTDILARMGDAGFSPAEVVALLASHSVAAADHVDETIPGTPFDSTPGEFDSQFFLET
;
A
#
# COMPACT_ATOMS: atom_id res chain seq x y z
N GLY A 1 -3.19 -8.90 -18.80
CA GLY A 1 -3.06 -10.03 -17.84
C GLY A 1 -1.73 -10.09 -17.08
N ALA A 2 -0.84 -9.13 -17.30
CA ALA A 2 0.39 -8.86 -16.53
C ALA A 2 0.79 -7.41 -16.87
N GLU A 3 -0.16 -6.50 -16.62
CA GLU A 3 -0.07 -5.10 -17.00
C GLU A 3 0.23 -4.26 -15.75
N CYS A 4 0.98 -3.17 -15.90
CA CYS A 4 1.10 -2.14 -14.87
C CYS A 4 -0.11 -1.21 -15.03
N GLY A 5 -1.18 -1.54 -14.33
CA GLY A 5 -2.45 -0.82 -14.38
C GLY A 5 -3.09 -0.76 -13.00
N GLU A 6 -4.39 -0.48 -12.98
CA GLU A 6 -5.18 -0.21 -11.76
C GLU A 6 -4.91 -1.22 -10.63
N GLU A 7 -5.08 -2.53 -10.87
CA GLU A 7 -4.92 -3.51 -9.79
C GLU A 7 -3.47 -3.66 -9.32
N VAL A 8 -2.48 -3.29 -10.14
CA VAL A 8 -1.07 -3.21 -9.71
C VAL A 8 -0.86 -2.01 -8.79
N HIS A 9 -1.40 -0.84 -9.15
CA HIS A 9 -1.29 0.38 -8.35
C HIS A 9 -1.96 0.17 -6.99
N GLU A 10 -3.17 -0.37 -6.99
CA GLU A 10 -3.92 -0.68 -5.77
C GLU A 10 -3.24 -1.77 -4.93
N SER A 11 -2.71 -2.83 -5.57
CA SER A 11 -1.98 -3.88 -4.83
C SER A 11 -0.71 -3.34 -4.19
N LEU A 12 0.01 -2.45 -4.86
CA LEU A 12 1.19 -1.78 -4.31
C LEU A 12 0.79 -0.90 -3.11
N ARG A 13 -0.27 -0.09 -3.25
CA ARG A 13 -0.86 0.70 -2.16
C ARG A 13 -1.25 -0.19 -0.98
N LEU A 14 -1.91 -1.33 -1.23
CA LEU A 14 -2.34 -2.25 -0.18
C LEU A 14 -1.16 -2.79 0.65
N THR A 15 0.02 -2.97 0.04
CA THR A 15 1.21 -3.39 0.79
C THR A 15 1.60 -2.38 1.86
N PHE A 16 1.50 -1.09 1.56
CA PHE A 16 1.79 0.00 2.50
C PHE A 16 0.72 0.10 3.58
N HIS A 17 -0.56 0.07 3.20
CA HIS A 17 -1.68 0.23 4.15
C HIS A 17 -1.77 -0.93 5.16
N ASP A 18 -1.43 -2.16 4.75
CA ASP A 18 -1.23 -3.29 5.68
C ASP A 18 0.02 -3.05 6.55
N ALA A 19 1.17 -2.78 5.93
CA ALA A 19 2.46 -2.77 6.62
C ALA A 19 2.66 -1.61 7.60
N ILE A 20 2.14 -0.41 7.30
CA ILE A 20 2.35 0.79 8.12
C ILE A 20 1.44 0.82 9.36
N GLY A 21 0.49 -0.11 9.43
CA GLY A 21 -0.29 -0.47 10.61
C GLY A 21 0.54 -1.14 11.71
N PHE A 22 1.71 -0.58 12.02
CA PHE A 22 2.65 -1.02 13.03
C PHE A 22 3.15 0.18 13.82
N SER A 23 3.07 0.11 15.14
CA SER A 23 3.67 1.09 16.05
C SER A 23 4.16 0.36 17.30
N PRO A 24 5.42 0.54 17.72
CA PRO A 24 5.91 0.00 18.98
C PRO A 24 5.11 0.48 20.20
N THR A 25 4.46 1.64 20.10
CA THR A 25 3.72 2.26 21.21
C THR A 25 2.21 2.09 21.11
N LYS A 26 1.64 2.10 19.89
CA LYS A 26 0.19 2.00 19.68
C LYS A 26 -0.30 0.59 19.32
N GLY A 27 0.61 -0.32 18.97
CA GLY A 27 0.29 -1.67 18.51
C GLY A 27 0.14 -1.76 16.99
N GLY A 28 -0.59 -2.78 16.52
CA GLY A 28 -0.66 -3.14 15.10
C GLY A 28 0.44 -4.14 14.71
N GLY A 29 0.09 -5.07 13.82
CA GLY A 29 0.94 -6.22 13.46
C GLY A 29 1.92 -5.94 12.31
N GLY A 30 1.79 -4.80 11.64
CA GLY A 30 2.54 -4.49 10.43
C GLY A 30 2.07 -5.33 9.25
N ALA A 31 3.02 -5.80 8.42
CA ALA A 31 2.71 -6.57 7.21
C ALA A 31 2.24 -8.00 7.55
N ASP A 32 1.04 -8.13 8.13
CA ASP A 32 0.48 -9.38 8.65
C ASP A 32 -0.83 -9.79 7.95
N GLY A 33 -1.35 -8.97 7.03
CA GLY A 33 -2.62 -9.20 6.34
C GLY A 33 -3.84 -8.87 7.18
N SER A 34 -3.68 -8.07 8.23
CA SER A 34 -4.76 -7.59 9.09
C SER A 34 -5.79 -6.82 8.27
N ILE A 35 -5.38 -6.05 7.27
CA ILE A 35 -6.30 -5.26 6.44
C ILE A 35 -7.29 -6.10 5.61
N ILE A 36 -6.94 -7.34 5.25
CA ILE A 36 -7.87 -8.31 4.62
C ILE A 36 -8.63 -9.10 5.68
N THR A 37 -7.97 -9.47 6.78
CA THR A 37 -8.52 -10.35 7.82
C THR A 37 -9.58 -9.65 8.67
N PHE A 38 -9.36 -8.36 8.94
CA PHE A 38 -10.21 -7.46 9.72
C PHE A 38 -10.71 -6.30 8.85
N ASP A 39 -11.01 -6.58 7.58
CA ASP A 39 -11.45 -5.60 6.59
C ASP A 39 -12.66 -4.78 7.07
N GLY A 40 -13.63 -5.42 7.72
CA GLY A 40 -14.78 -4.72 8.31
C GLY A 40 -14.46 -3.72 9.43
N ILE A 41 -13.21 -3.68 9.92
CA ILE A 41 -12.70 -2.70 10.90
C ILE A 41 -11.77 -1.70 10.21
N GLU A 42 -10.86 -2.16 9.37
CA GLU A 42 -9.76 -1.34 8.86
C GLU A 42 -10.12 -0.55 7.59
N THR A 43 -10.86 -1.12 6.65
CA THR A 43 -11.23 -0.41 5.41
C THR A 43 -12.13 0.81 5.64
N PRO A 44 -12.97 0.88 6.70
CA PRO A 44 -13.70 2.10 7.04
C PRO A 44 -12.85 3.24 7.64
N PHE A 45 -11.55 3.04 7.93
CA PHE A 45 -10.71 4.15 8.36
C PHE A 45 -10.57 5.17 7.23
N HIS A 46 -10.61 6.47 7.57
CA HIS A 46 -10.58 7.54 6.57
C HIS A 46 -9.36 7.45 5.63
N ALA A 47 -8.17 7.22 6.19
CA ALA A 47 -6.94 7.04 5.44
C ALA A 47 -6.96 5.79 4.51
N ASN A 48 -7.83 4.81 4.77
CA ASN A 48 -8.02 3.60 3.95
C ASN A 48 -9.14 3.75 2.90
N GLY A 49 -9.64 4.96 2.62
CA GLY A 49 -10.65 5.17 1.58
C GLY A 49 -10.24 4.51 0.24
N GLY A 50 -11.13 3.69 -0.31
CA GLY A 50 -10.93 2.91 -1.55
C GLY A 50 -10.12 1.63 -1.42
N ILE A 51 -9.58 1.29 -0.23
CA ILE A 51 -8.84 0.02 -0.05
C ILE A 51 -9.77 -1.20 -0.11
N ASP A 52 -11.06 -1.02 0.18
CA ASP A 52 -12.06 -2.09 0.14
C ASP A 52 -12.21 -2.74 -1.23
N ASP A 53 -12.04 -1.99 -2.33
CA ASP A 53 -12.12 -2.52 -3.69
C ASP A 53 -11.05 -3.59 -3.94
N ILE A 54 -9.77 -3.24 -3.76
CA ILE A 54 -8.67 -4.19 -3.94
C ILE A 54 -8.68 -5.32 -2.90
N VAL A 55 -9.13 -5.07 -1.66
CA VAL A 55 -9.35 -6.13 -0.67
C VAL A 55 -10.42 -7.11 -1.17
N GLY A 56 -11.52 -6.62 -1.72
CA GLY A 56 -12.58 -7.43 -2.33
C GLY A 56 -12.09 -8.28 -3.51
N VAL A 57 -11.18 -7.75 -4.32
CA VAL A 57 -10.53 -8.47 -5.42
C VAL A 57 -9.56 -9.55 -4.92
N GLN A 58 -8.73 -9.25 -3.91
CA GLN A 58 -7.69 -10.18 -3.45
C GLN A 58 -8.22 -11.29 -2.52
N LYS A 59 -9.26 -11.04 -1.72
CA LYS A 59 -9.78 -11.97 -0.71
C LYS A 59 -10.18 -13.35 -1.27
N PRO A 60 -10.84 -13.47 -2.44
CA PRO A 60 -11.09 -14.77 -3.07
C PRO A 60 -9.83 -15.56 -3.41
N PHE A 61 -8.73 -14.90 -3.82
CA PHE A 61 -7.46 -15.58 -4.10
C PHE A 61 -6.81 -16.09 -2.82
N VAL A 62 -6.83 -15.30 -1.74
CA VAL A 62 -6.39 -15.75 -0.42
C VAL A 62 -7.19 -16.99 0.03
N ALA A 63 -8.51 -17.01 -0.19
CA ALA A 63 -9.34 -18.16 0.15
C ALA A 63 -9.10 -19.40 -0.75
N ALA A 64 -8.73 -19.18 -2.01
CA ALA A 64 -8.48 -20.26 -2.97
C ALA A 64 -7.09 -20.90 -2.84
N HIS A 65 -6.14 -20.21 -2.20
CA HIS A 65 -4.75 -20.65 -2.09
C HIS A 65 -4.33 -20.83 -0.62
N ASN A 66 -3.44 -21.79 -0.37
CA ASN A 66 -3.00 -22.11 1.00
C ASN A 66 -1.84 -21.20 1.47
N ILE A 67 -2.05 -19.88 1.40
CA ILE A 67 -1.10 -18.85 1.88
C ILE A 67 -1.84 -17.83 2.74
N THR A 68 -1.13 -17.17 3.66
CA THR A 68 -1.76 -16.17 4.54
C THR A 68 -2.02 -14.88 3.79
N ALA A 69 -2.98 -14.07 4.29
CA ALA A 69 -3.29 -12.77 3.71
C ALA A 69 -2.05 -11.87 3.65
N GLY A 70 -1.24 -11.82 4.72
CA GLY A 70 -0.02 -11.02 4.74
C GLY A 70 1.01 -11.45 3.70
N ASP A 71 1.16 -12.76 3.46
CA ASP A 71 2.02 -13.24 2.38
C ASP A 71 1.43 -12.90 1.01
N PHE A 72 0.11 -13.05 0.83
CA PHE A 72 -0.55 -12.75 -0.44
C PHE A 72 -0.44 -11.28 -0.83
N ILE A 73 -0.72 -10.34 0.07
CA ILE A 73 -0.65 -8.90 -0.20
C ILE A 73 0.76 -8.53 -0.69
N GLN A 74 1.79 -8.96 0.04
CA GLN A 74 3.18 -8.64 -0.26
C GLN A 74 3.66 -9.34 -1.55
N PHE A 75 3.15 -10.55 -1.81
CA PHE A 75 3.37 -11.25 -3.07
C PHE A 75 2.73 -10.52 -4.25
N ALA A 76 1.47 -10.12 -4.13
CA ALA A 76 0.71 -9.43 -5.15
C ALA A 76 1.36 -8.08 -5.50
N GLY A 77 1.75 -7.28 -4.51
CA GLY A 77 2.50 -6.03 -4.75
C GLY A 77 3.85 -6.26 -5.44
N ALA A 78 4.62 -7.26 -5.02
CA ALA A 78 5.92 -7.57 -5.62
C ALA A 78 5.80 -8.08 -7.07
N VAL A 79 4.81 -8.93 -7.36
CA VAL A 79 4.52 -9.42 -8.72
C VAL A 79 3.96 -8.29 -9.58
N GLY A 80 3.00 -7.53 -9.07
CA GLY A 80 2.38 -6.41 -9.77
C GLY A 80 3.42 -5.38 -10.20
N LEU A 81 4.24 -4.91 -9.26
CA LEU A 81 5.29 -3.94 -9.55
C LEU A 81 6.30 -4.46 -10.59
N SER A 82 6.55 -5.77 -10.65
CA SER A 82 7.42 -6.36 -11.67
C SER A 82 6.86 -6.29 -13.10
N ASN A 83 5.57 -5.95 -13.27
CA ASN A 83 4.97 -5.70 -14.58
C ASN A 83 5.23 -4.27 -15.08
N CYS A 84 5.67 -3.35 -14.21
CA CYS A 84 5.93 -1.96 -14.55
C CYS A 84 7.36 -1.83 -15.15
N PRO A 85 7.51 -1.32 -16.38
CA PRO A 85 8.82 -1.02 -16.94
C PRO A 85 9.64 -0.11 -16.01
N GLY A 86 10.94 -0.37 -15.86
CA GLY A 86 11.83 0.39 -14.97
C GLY A 86 11.80 -0.04 -13.50
N ALA A 87 10.80 -0.81 -13.09
CA ALA A 87 10.65 -1.17 -11.68
C ALA A 87 11.71 -2.17 -11.19
N PRO A 88 12.13 -2.07 -9.92
CA PRO A 88 12.96 -3.08 -9.31
C PRO A 88 12.14 -4.36 -9.04
N ARG A 89 12.83 -5.49 -8.97
CA ARG A 89 12.22 -6.72 -8.45
C ARG A 89 12.32 -6.74 -6.93
N LEU A 90 11.19 -6.52 -6.25
CA LEU A 90 11.14 -6.60 -4.79
C LEU A 90 11.45 -8.02 -4.30
N ASN A 91 12.10 -8.11 -3.14
CA ASN A 91 12.28 -9.37 -2.45
C ASN A 91 10.95 -9.85 -1.88
N PHE A 92 10.63 -11.13 -2.08
CA PHE A 92 9.48 -11.77 -1.47
C PHE A 92 9.94 -12.83 -0.47
N LEU A 93 9.41 -12.77 0.74
CA LEU A 93 9.63 -13.76 1.80
C LEU A 93 8.27 -14.36 2.18
N LEU A 94 8.22 -15.68 2.29
CA LEU A 94 7.02 -16.45 2.61
C LEU A 94 7.09 -16.96 4.06
N GLY A 95 5.96 -16.95 4.77
CA GLY A 95 5.82 -17.56 6.08
C GLY A 95 5.21 -16.64 7.15
N ARG A 96 4.53 -15.56 6.77
CA ARG A 96 3.82 -14.72 7.75
C ARG A 96 2.71 -15.53 8.42
N PRO A 97 2.59 -15.49 9.76
CA PRO A 97 1.42 -16.04 10.42
C PRO A 97 0.18 -15.20 10.11
N ALA A 98 -1.01 -15.76 10.34
CA ALA A 98 -2.24 -15.00 10.25
C ALA A 98 -2.26 -13.85 11.28
N ALA A 99 -2.79 -12.70 10.87
CA ALA A 99 -3.00 -11.55 11.74
C ALA A 99 -3.83 -11.92 12.98
N LYS A 100 -3.48 -11.32 14.12
CA LYS A 100 -4.12 -11.60 15.42
C LYS A 100 -5.01 -10.48 15.93
N ALA A 101 -4.87 -9.28 15.39
CA ALA A 101 -5.64 -8.10 15.74
C ALA A 101 -5.66 -7.14 14.55
N ALA A 102 -6.68 -6.29 14.49
CA ALA A 102 -6.75 -5.20 13.54
C ALA A 102 -5.70 -4.12 13.87
N SER A 103 -5.25 -3.41 12.84
CA SER A 103 -4.45 -2.20 13.00
C SER A 103 -5.21 -1.11 13.78
N PRO A 104 -4.56 -0.37 14.70
CA PRO A 104 -5.12 0.86 15.26
C PRO A 104 -5.39 1.91 14.18
N ASN A 105 -6.48 2.67 14.32
CA ASN A 105 -6.75 3.82 13.45
C ASN A 105 -5.69 4.94 13.66
N GLY A 106 -5.48 5.77 12.63
CA GLY A 106 -4.54 6.91 12.67
C GLY A 106 -3.06 6.50 12.56
N LEU A 107 -2.79 5.33 11.97
CA LEU A 107 -1.44 4.84 11.71
C LEU A 107 -0.99 5.04 10.26
N ILE A 108 -1.93 5.24 9.32
CA ILE A 108 -1.65 5.52 7.91
C ILE A 108 -1.55 7.05 7.73
N PRO A 109 -0.45 7.59 7.17
CA PRO A 109 -0.33 9.00 6.84
C PRO A 109 -1.38 9.46 5.81
N GLU A 110 -1.88 10.67 5.98
CA GLU A 110 -2.90 11.27 5.11
C GLU A 110 -2.30 12.39 4.23
N PRO A 111 -2.85 12.66 3.03
CA PRO A 111 -2.26 13.63 2.10
C PRO A 111 -2.32 15.09 2.59
N PHE A 112 -3.07 15.37 3.65
CA PHE A 112 -3.17 16.67 4.30
C PHE A 112 -2.40 16.75 5.62
N ASP A 113 -1.71 15.68 6.03
CA ASP A 113 -0.80 15.71 7.18
C ASP A 113 0.40 16.60 6.89
N THR A 114 0.97 17.19 7.95
CA THR A 114 2.20 17.97 7.79
C THR A 114 3.39 17.05 7.53
N VAL A 115 4.42 17.55 6.83
CA VAL A 115 5.69 16.81 6.65
C VAL A 115 6.26 16.34 7.99
N THR A 116 6.15 17.15 9.04
CA THR A 116 6.61 16.78 10.38
C THR A 116 5.85 15.56 10.93
N ASP A 117 4.54 15.52 10.77
CA ASP A 117 3.71 14.41 11.26
C ASP A 117 3.96 13.14 10.44
N ILE A 118 4.08 13.25 9.11
CA ILE A 118 4.39 12.13 8.21
C ILE A 118 5.76 11.52 8.59
N LEU A 119 6.80 12.35 8.70
CA LEU A 119 8.14 11.86 9.04
C LEU A 119 8.19 11.26 10.45
N ALA A 120 7.46 11.82 11.41
CA ALA A 120 7.36 11.25 12.75
C ALA A 120 6.64 9.90 12.74
N ARG A 121 5.54 9.77 11.97
CA ARG A 121 4.78 8.52 11.84
C ARG A 121 5.62 7.42 11.18
N MET A 122 6.26 7.73 10.07
CA MET A 122 7.14 6.81 9.36
C MET A 122 8.35 6.42 10.22
N GLY A 123 8.89 7.37 11.00
CA GLY A 123 9.95 7.13 11.97
C GLY A 123 9.54 6.17 13.10
N ASP A 124 8.32 6.30 13.65
CA ASP A 124 7.77 5.35 14.63
C ASP A 124 7.63 3.92 14.06
N ALA A 125 7.38 3.80 12.74
CA ALA A 125 7.38 2.52 12.04
C ALA A 125 8.78 2.03 11.62
N GLY A 126 9.83 2.82 11.84
CA GLY A 126 11.23 2.44 11.61
C GLY A 126 11.90 3.01 10.36
N PHE A 127 11.28 3.98 9.66
CA PHE A 127 11.83 4.57 8.44
C PHE A 127 12.46 5.94 8.69
N SER A 128 13.64 6.17 8.11
CA SER A 128 14.27 7.49 8.04
C SER A 128 13.61 8.38 6.97
N PRO A 129 13.78 9.72 7.03
CA PRO A 129 13.25 10.61 6.01
C PRO A 129 13.69 10.29 4.57
N ALA A 130 14.93 9.82 4.39
CA ALA A 130 15.41 9.40 3.06
C ALA A 130 14.68 8.15 2.56
N GLU A 131 14.35 7.21 3.45
CA GLU A 131 13.56 6.03 3.11
C GLU A 131 12.10 6.39 2.80
N VAL A 132 11.52 7.40 3.46
CA VAL A 132 10.19 7.92 3.09
C VAL A 132 10.20 8.43 1.65
N VAL A 133 11.20 9.24 1.27
CA VAL A 133 11.34 9.71 -0.12
C VAL A 133 11.51 8.55 -1.10
N ALA A 134 12.30 7.53 -0.74
CA ALA A 134 12.47 6.35 -1.58
C ALA A 134 11.16 5.55 -1.75
N LEU A 135 10.37 5.40 -0.69
CA LEU A 135 9.07 4.72 -0.74
C LEU A 135 8.02 5.49 -1.56
N LEU A 136 8.09 6.82 -1.57
CA LEU A 136 7.23 7.67 -2.40
C LEU A 136 7.50 7.52 -3.91
N ALA A 137 8.57 6.83 -4.33
CA ALA A 137 8.71 6.42 -5.73
C ALA A 137 7.55 5.53 -6.21
N SER A 138 6.83 4.88 -5.29
CA SER A 138 5.56 4.19 -5.60
C SER A 138 4.53 5.10 -6.27
N HIS A 139 4.57 6.41 -6.03
CA HIS A 139 3.67 7.37 -6.66
C HIS A 139 3.94 7.56 -8.17
N SER A 140 5.04 7.04 -8.71
CA SER A 140 5.29 6.99 -10.17
C SER A 140 4.41 5.98 -10.89
N VAL A 141 3.83 5.01 -10.17
CA VAL A 141 2.89 4.01 -10.72
C VAL A 141 1.59 4.01 -9.91
N ALA A 142 0.94 5.17 -9.87
CA ALA A 142 -0.21 5.40 -9.00
C ALA A 142 -1.19 6.46 -9.55
N ALA A 143 -2.40 6.41 -9.02
CA ALA A 143 -3.49 7.35 -9.28
C ALA A 143 -4.33 7.55 -8.02
N ALA A 144 -5.25 8.52 -8.06
CA ALA A 144 -6.20 8.78 -6.97
C ALA A 144 -7.65 8.77 -7.45
N ASP A 145 -8.49 8.07 -6.69
CA ASP A 145 -9.94 8.01 -6.93
C ASP A 145 -10.75 8.87 -5.95
N HIS A 146 -10.30 8.94 -4.70
CA HIS A 146 -11.08 9.53 -3.59
C HIS A 146 -10.58 10.88 -3.09
N VAL A 147 -9.52 11.43 -3.69
CA VAL A 147 -9.07 12.80 -3.37
C VAL A 147 -10.01 13.83 -4.01
N ASP A 148 -10.36 13.62 -5.28
CA ASP A 148 -11.38 14.37 -6.01
C ASP A 148 -12.23 13.38 -6.83
N GLU A 149 -13.40 13.03 -6.30
CA GLU A 149 -14.31 12.05 -6.90
C GLU A 149 -14.93 12.52 -8.23
N THR A 150 -14.68 13.76 -8.66
CA THR A 150 -15.11 14.23 -10.00
C THR A 150 -14.15 13.80 -11.12
N ILE A 151 -12.94 13.36 -10.77
CA ILE A 151 -11.88 12.93 -11.71
C ILE A 151 -11.15 11.66 -11.20
N PRO A 152 -11.86 10.55 -10.93
CA PRO A 152 -11.22 9.33 -10.45
C PRO A 152 -10.25 8.76 -11.49
N GLY A 153 -9.22 8.06 -11.02
CA GLY A 153 -8.15 7.49 -11.84
C GLY A 153 -7.14 8.53 -12.34
N THR A 154 -7.14 9.76 -11.80
CA THR A 154 -6.15 10.76 -12.19
C THR A 154 -4.77 10.39 -11.64
N PRO A 155 -3.74 10.23 -12.49
CA PRO A 155 -2.41 9.79 -12.07
C PRO A 155 -1.62 10.90 -11.35
N PHE A 156 -0.61 10.52 -10.59
CA PHE A 156 0.28 11.48 -9.90
C PHE A 156 1.40 12.01 -10.78
N ASP A 157 1.70 11.35 -11.90
CA ASP A 157 2.61 11.83 -12.93
C ASP A 157 2.07 11.54 -14.34
N SER A 158 2.83 11.92 -15.36
CA SER A 158 2.44 11.73 -16.76
C SER A 158 2.63 10.30 -17.30
N THR A 159 3.26 9.39 -16.54
CA THR A 159 3.66 8.05 -16.98
C THR A 159 3.27 6.95 -15.97
N PRO A 160 2.00 6.84 -15.52
CA PRO A 160 1.60 5.97 -14.41
C PRO A 160 1.78 4.46 -14.66
N GLY A 161 2.09 4.06 -15.89
CA GLY A 161 2.40 2.66 -16.23
C GLY A 161 3.90 2.34 -16.22
N GLU A 162 4.77 3.32 -15.97
CA GLU A 162 6.24 3.21 -15.98
C GLU A 162 6.79 3.62 -14.62
N PHE A 163 7.66 2.80 -14.03
CA PHE A 163 8.33 3.15 -12.78
C PHE A 163 9.61 3.93 -13.11
N ASP A 164 9.48 5.25 -13.15
CA ASP A 164 10.54 6.18 -13.54
C ASP A 164 10.70 7.31 -12.51
N SER A 165 11.24 8.45 -12.92
CA SER A 165 11.43 9.61 -12.05
C SER A 165 10.50 10.79 -12.36
N GLN A 166 9.52 10.62 -13.26
CA GLN A 166 8.61 11.70 -13.68
C GLN A 166 7.84 12.26 -12.50
N PHE A 167 7.32 11.41 -11.60
CA PHE A 167 6.76 11.85 -10.33
C PHE A 167 7.66 12.87 -9.60
N PHE A 168 8.95 12.61 -9.45
CA PHE A 168 9.86 13.53 -8.76
C PHE A 168 10.22 14.78 -9.57
N LEU A 169 10.08 14.76 -10.91
CA LEU A 169 10.33 15.91 -11.77
C LEU A 169 9.11 16.83 -11.88
N GLU A 170 7.91 16.27 -11.73
CA GLU A 170 6.64 16.96 -11.91
C GLU A 170 6.09 17.57 -10.60
N THR A 171 6.65 17.18 -9.44
CA THR A 171 6.31 17.70 -8.10
C THR A 171 7.26 18.75 -7.54
#